data_AF-A0A6M6BIR9-F1
#
_entry.id   AF-A0A6M6BIR9-F1
#
_cell.length_a   1.000
_cell.length_b   1.000
_cell.length_c   1.000
_cell.angle_alpha   90.00
_cell.angle_beta   90.00
_cell.angle_gamma   90.00
#
_symmetry.space_group_name_H-M   'P 1'
#
loop_
_entity.id
_entity.type
_entity.pdbx_description
1 polymer ?
#
loop_
_entity_poly.entity_id
_entity_poly.type
_entity_poly.pdbx_seq_one_letter_code
_entity_poly.pdbx_strand_id
1 'polypeptide(L)'
;MSVSRVLLLLLLPAAFACSSGESNKDPVAEAKFQNEKRIGDEAITEKQSRDAEYVVNSANRNMFVRDVSQLAQTKSASAEVKALAQSLVAAHAGSQQNLQTLAGQKSIVLPTGLGGDLATSLGQVAALNGASFDQKYTDLLIDVHKKAVDETDDMRDDAYDGDIRQYANQQLPVLKQHLEAAEQLQDKLKK
;
A
#
# COMPACT_ATOMS: atom_id res chain seq x y z
N MET A 1 69.57 19.85 -29.52
CA MET A 1 69.75 19.52 -28.08
C MET A 1 68.56 18.67 -27.67
N SER A 2 68.87 17.48 -27.17
CA SER A 2 67.99 16.32 -27.11
C SER A 2 67.07 16.32 -25.89
N VAL A 3 66.02 15.53 -26.05
CA VAL A 3 64.87 15.22 -25.20
C VAL A 3 65.27 14.81 -23.78
N SER A 4 64.52 15.24 -22.76
CA SER A 4 64.39 14.46 -21.53
C SER A 4 62.92 14.36 -21.12
N ARG A 5 62.36 13.18 -21.36
CA ARG A 5 61.08 12.71 -20.84
C ARG A 5 61.27 12.39 -19.37
N VAL A 6 60.47 13.01 -18.50
CA VAL A 6 60.25 12.48 -17.15
C VAL A 6 58.82 11.95 -17.11
N LEU A 7 58.72 10.63 -17.27
CA LEU A 7 57.58 9.82 -16.84
C LEU A 7 57.51 9.98 -15.31
N LEU A 8 56.45 10.58 -14.78
CA LEU A 8 56.11 10.46 -13.36
C LEU A 8 54.82 9.63 -13.27
N LEU A 9 54.93 8.53 -12.54
CA LEU A 9 53.92 7.50 -12.38
C LEU A 9 52.60 8.04 -11.84
N LEU A 10 51.52 7.63 -12.51
CA LEU A 10 50.15 7.57 -11.99
C LEU A 10 50.10 6.78 -10.69
N LEU A 11 49.78 7.44 -9.59
CA LEU A 11 49.29 6.82 -8.37
C LEU A 11 47.82 7.22 -8.22
N LEU A 12 46.93 6.32 -8.65
CA LEU A 12 45.50 6.39 -8.35
C LEU A 12 45.29 6.24 -6.84
N PRO A 13 44.64 7.17 -6.16
CA PRO A 13 43.93 6.84 -4.93
C PRO A 13 42.67 6.07 -5.32
N ALA A 14 42.68 4.75 -5.10
CA ALA A 14 41.49 3.94 -5.03
C ALA A 14 40.67 4.39 -3.80
N ALA A 15 39.86 5.43 -3.97
CA ALA A 15 38.87 5.80 -2.98
C ALA A 15 37.71 4.79 -3.09
N PHE A 16 37.64 3.95 -2.07
CA PHE A 16 36.57 3.01 -1.73
C PHE A 16 35.22 3.35 -2.37
N ALA A 17 34.85 2.58 -3.39
CA ALA A 17 33.45 2.32 -3.67
C ALA A 17 32.89 1.49 -2.50
N CYS A 18 32.47 2.14 -1.43
CA CYS A 18 31.55 1.55 -0.49
C CYS A 18 30.18 1.43 -1.19
N SER A 19 30.04 0.36 -1.96
CA SER A 19 28.76 -0.30 -2.18
C SER A 19 28.22 -0.72 -0.82
N SER A 20 27.35 0.10 -0.24
CA SER A 20 26.39 -0.35 0.77
C SER A 20 25.06 -0.45 0.06
N GLY A 21 24.64 -1.70 -0.19
CA GLY A 21 23.56 -2.02 -1.10
C GLY A 21 22.29 -1.22 -0.86
N GLU A 22 21.70 -0.74 -1.96
CA GLU A 22 20.25 -0.55 -2.05
C GLU A 22 19.60 -1.91 -1.80
N SER A 23 19.48 -2.30 -0.53
CA SER A 23 18.48 -3.29 -0.15
C SER A 23 17.16 -2.75 -0.66
N ASN A 24 16.47 -3.54 -1.48
CA ASN A 24 15.12 -3.28 -1.93
C ASN A 24 14.20 -3.29 -0.69
N LYS A 25 14.19 -2.18 0.06
CA LYS A 25 13.48 -2.06 1.34
C LYS A 25 11.99 -2.05 1.05
N ASP A 26 11.24 -2.73 1.91
CA ASP A 26 9.79 -2.76 1.82
C ASP A 26 9.21 -1.33 1.83
N PRO A 27 8.45 -0.91 0.79
CA PRO A 27 8.00 0.48 0.67
C PRO A 27 7.13 0.96 1.84
N VAL A 28 6.39 0.05 2.47
CA VAL A 28 5.51 0.35 3.61
C VAL A 28 6.34 0.54 4.87
N ALA A 29 7.28 -0.37 5.14
CA ALA A 29 8.19 -0.25 6.28
C ALA A 29 9.03 1.04 6.20
N GLU A 30 9.54 1.39 5.02
CA GLU A 30 10.29 2.63 4.83
C GLU A 30 9.40 3.87 5.07
N ALA A 31 8.17 3.89 4.53
CA ALA A 31 7.24 5.00 4.79
C ALA A 31 6.92 5.14 6.28
N LYS A 32 6.66 4.04 6.99
CA LYS A 32 6.42 4.06 8.45
C LYS A 32 7.64 4.60 9.20
N PHE A 33 8.83 4.11 8.90
CA PHE A 33 10.08 4.56 9.52
C PHE A 33 10.34 6.06 9.34
N GLN A 34 10.12 6.59 8.13
CA GLN A 34 10.30 8.02 7.86
C GLN A 34 9.30 8.89 8.64
N ASN A 35 8.04 8.44 8.72
CA ASN A 35 7.03 9.13 9.51
C ASN A 35 7.36 9.09 11.00
N GLU A 36 7.70 7.93 11.55
CA GLU A 36 8.10 7.75 12.96
C GLU A 36 9.29 8.62 13.33
N LYS A 37 10.33 8.67 12.48
CA LYS A 37 11.50 9.51 12.72
C LYS A 37 11.13 11.00 12.79
N ARG A 38 10.37 11.50 11.80
CA ARG A 38 9.91 12.90 11.78
C ARG A 38 9.09 13.23 13.03
N ILE A 39 8.18 12.32 13.39
CA ILE A 39 7.32 12.41 14.58
C ILE A 39 8.14 12.44 15.87
N GLY A 40 9.14 11.57 16.00
CA GLY A 40 10.01 11.49 17.17
C GLY A 40 10.84 12.76 17.40
N ASP A 41 11.32 13.39 16.32
CA ASP A 41 12.12 14.62 16.39
C ASP A 41 11.27 15.86 16.80
N GLU A 42 9.94 15.79 16.64
CA GLU A 42 8.98 16.88 16.92
C GLU A 42 8.29 16.75 18.31
N ALA A 43 8.66 15.77 19.15
CA ALA A 43 8.05 15.49 20.47
C ALA A 43 6.53 15.19 20.43
N ILE A 44 6.12 14.38 19.46
CA ILE A 44 4.73 14.11 19.10
C ILE A 44 4.11 12.93 19.89
N THR A 45 2.77 12.91 20.02
CA THR A 45 2.04 11.89 20.81
C THR A 45 1.89 10.54 20.08
N GLU A 46 1.71 9.44 20.83
CA GLU A 46 1.39 8.11 20.28
C GLU A 46 0.19 8.14 19.31
N LYS A 47 -0.81 8.98 19.58
CA LYS A 47 -1.99 9.12 18.70
C LYS A 47 -1.63 9.67 17.31
N GLN A 48 -0.66 10.57 17.22
CA GLN A 48 -0.20 11.10 15.92
C GLN A 48 0.65 10.08 15.15
N SER A 49 1.33 9.16 15.85
CA SER A 49 1.96 7.99 15.20
C SER A 49 0.90 7.03 14.65
N ARG A 50 -0.21 6.81 15.38
CA ARG A 50 -1.35 6.01 14.90
C ARG A 50 -2.02 6.65 13.67
N ASP A 51 -2.17 7.96 13.65
CA ASP A 51 -2.62 8.71 12.45
C ASP A 51 -1.69 8.45 11.25
N ALA A 52 -0.38 8.60 11.50
CA ALA A 52 0.75 8.12 10.70
C ALA A 52 0.49 6.80 9.97
N GLU A 53 0.38 5.79 10.81
CA GLU A 53 0.27 4.40 10.43
C GLU A 53 -1.03 4.11 9.69
N TYR A 54 -2.16 4.65 10.15
CA TYR A 54 -3.46 4.46 9.50
C TYR A 54 -3.46 4.95 8.05
N VAL A 55 -2.87 6.13 7.81
CA VAL A 55 -2.78 6.71 6.46
C VAL A 55 -1.87 5.87 5.56
N VAL A 56 -0.73 5.39 6.08
CA VAL A 56 0.18 4.48 5.35
C VAL A 56 -0.48 3.14 5.03
N ASN A 57 -1.14 2.52 6.01
CA ASN A 57 -1.82 1.24 5.86
C ASN A 57 -2.98 1.34 4.84
N SER A 58 -3.73 2.44 4.89
CA SER A 58 -4.83 2.70 3.96
C SER A 58 -4.34 2.86 2.52
N ALA A 59 -3.19 3.50 2.32
CA ALA A 59 -2.57 3.59 0.99
C ALA A 59 -2.15 2.21 0.47
N ASN A 60 -1.53 1.38 1.32
CA ASN A 60 -1.14 0.01 0.94
C ASN A 60 -2.35 -0.85 0.54
N ARG A 61 -3.45 -0.77 1.31
CA ARG A 61 -4.70 -1.48 1.01
C ARG A 61 -5.37 -1.00 -0.27
N ASN A 62 -5.41 0.31 -0.51
CA ASN A 62 -5.96 0.88 -1.75
C ASN A 62 -5.20 0.38 -2.98
N MET A 63 -3.86 0.37 -2.92
CA MET A 63 -3.03 -0.19 -3.98
C MET A 63 -3.32 -1.68 -4.18
N PHE A 64 -3.37 -2.46 -3.10
CA PHE A 64 -3.67 -3.90 -3.17
C PHE A 64 -5.02 -4.18 -3.84
N VAL A 65 -6.11 -3.57 -3.36
CA VAL A 65 -7.46 -3.85 -3.88
C VAL A 65 -7.57 -3.42 -5.34
N ARG A 66 -6.98 -2.29 -5.73
CA ARG A 66 -6.89 -1.88 -7.13
C ARG A 66 -6.15 -2.91 -7.97
N ASP A 67 -4.95 -3.31 -7.56
CA ASP A 67 -4.08 -4.16 -8.37
C ASP A 67 -4.63 -5.59 -8.49
N VAL A 68 -5.13 -6.16 -7.39
CA VAL A 68 -5.74 -7.49 -7.41
C VAL A 68 -7.04 -7.52 -8.22
N SER A 69 -7.81 -6.43 -8.20
CA SER A 69 -9.02 -6.29 -9.02
C SER A 69 -8.70 -6.06 -10.50
N GLN A 70 -7.59 -5.40 -10.82
CA GLN A 70 -7.12 -5.30 -12.19
C GLN A 70 -6.72 -6.68 -12.73
N LEU A 71 -6.06 -7.52 -11.92
CA LEU A 71 -5.77 -8.90 -12.29
C LEU A 71 -7.05 -9.70 -12.56
N ALA A 72 -8.09 -9.51 -11.75
CA ALA A 72 -9.36 -10.23 -11.89
C ALA A 72 -10.01 -10.05 -13.26
N GLN A 73 -9.84 -8.90 -13.93
CA GLN A 73 -10.33 -8.70 -15.30
C GLN A 73 -9.80 -9.74 -16.30
N THR A 74 -8.59 -10.24 -16.07
CA THR A 74 -7.90 -11.17 -16.98
C THR A 74 -7.83 -12.60 -16.45
N LYS A 75 -7.80 -12.78 -15.12
CA LYS A 75 -7.60 -14.07 -14.47
C LYS A 75 -8.89 -14.78 -14.10
N SER A 76 -9.99 -14.04 -13.94
CA SER A 76 -11.26 -14.58 -13.51
C SER A 76 -12.03 -15.29 -14.64
N ALA A 77 -12.74 -16.37 -14.28
CA ALA A 77 -13.73 -17.02 -15.15
C ALA A 77 -15.16 -16.52 -14.88
N SER A 78 -15.44 -15.95 -13.70
CA SER A 78 -16.75 -15.42 -13.32
C SER A 78 -17.01 -14.00 -13.86
N ALA A 79 -18.20 -13.80 -14.45
CA ALA A 79 -18.65 -12.48 -14.87
C ALA A 79 -18.92 -11.56 -13.68
N GLU A 80 -19.42 -12.13 -12.57
CA GLU A 80 -19.70 -11.44 -11.32
C GLU A 80 -18.42 -10.94 -10.64
N VAL A 81 -17.36 -11.76 -10.63
CA VAL A 81 -16.03 -11.34 -10.13
C VAL A 81 -15.49 -10.18 -10.96
N LYS A 82 -15.56 -10.26 -12.30
CA LYS A 82 -15.13 -9.17 -13.18
C LYS A 82 -15.92 -7.89 -12.95
N ALA A 83 -17.23 -7.99 -12.75
CA ALA A 83 -18.09 -6.85 -12.49
C ALA A 83 -17.75 -6.16 -11.15
N LEU A 84 -17.59 -6.93 -10.07
CA LEU A 84 -17.18 -6.37 -8.77
C LEU A 84 -15.79 -5.73 -8.89
N ALA A 85 -14.83 -6.44 -9.49
CA ALA A 85 -13.47 -5.96 -9.67
C ALA A 85 -13.39 -4.62 -10.43
N GLN A 86 -14.20 -4.44 -11.48
CA GLN A 86 -14.24 -3.19 -12.23
C GLN A 86 -14.65 -2.00 -11.36
N SER A 87 -15.63 -2.20 -10.47
CA SER A 87 -16.06 -1.16 -9.53
C SER A 87 -14.99 -0.85 -8.48
N LEU A 88 -14.29 -1.87 -7.98
CA LEU A 88 -13.25 -1.73 -6.97
C LEU A 88 -12.00 -1.02 -7.49
N VAL A 89 -11.60 -1.25 -8.76
CA VAL A 89 -10.50 -0.50 -9.39
C VAL A 89 -10.76 1.01 -9.34
N ALA A 90 -11.96 1.44 -9.74
CA ALA A 90 -12.33 2.86 -9.76
C ALA A 90 -12.42 3.44 -8.34
N ALA A 91 -13.10 2.74 -7.43
CA ALA A 91 -13.30 3.20 -6.05
C ALA A 91 -11.96 3.37 -5.30
N HIS A 92 -11.07 2.38 -5.38
CA HIS A 92 -9.79 2.44 -4.68
C HIS A 92 -8.77 3.38 -5.35
N ALA A 93 -8.84 3.59 -6.66
CA ALA A 93 -8.06 4.64 -7.32
C ALA A 93 -8.47 6.05 -6.85
N GLY A 94 -9.79 6.32 -6.76
CA GLY A 94 -10.30 7.58 -6.23
C GLY A 94 -9.95 7.79 -4.75
N SER A 95 -10.11 6.74 -3.93
CA SER A 95 -9.72 6.77 -2.50
C SER A 95 -8.22 7.04 -2.34
N GLN A 96 -7.36 6.44 -3.17
CA GLN A 96 -5.92 6.67 -3.16
C GLN A 96 -5.56 8.14 -3.45
N GLN A 97 -6.22 8.76 -4.42
CA GLN A 97 -5.96 10.17 -4.76
C GLN A 97 -6.37 11.14 -3.63
N ASN A 98 -7.51 10.86 -2.99
CA ASN A 98 -7.96 11.62 -1.82
C ASN A 98 -6.97 11.48 -0.67
N LEU A 99 -6.51 10.25 -0.41
CA LEU A 99 -5.54 9.96 0.64
C LEU A 99 -4.17 10.59 0.38
N GLN A 100 -3.71 10.65 -0.87
CA GLN A 100 -2.50 11.38 -1.26
C GLN A 100 -2.60 12.87 -0.96
N THR A 101 -3.75 13.48 -1.22
CA THR A 101 -3.99 14.90 -0.91
C THR A 101 -3.93 15.14 0.59
N LEU A 102 -4.62 14.31 1.38
CA LEU A 102 -4.60 14.38 2.84
C LEU A 102 -3.17 14.18 3.38
N ALA A 103 -2.47 13.15 2.93
CA ALA A 103 -1.10 12.86 3.37
C ALA A 103 -0.15 14.04 3.08
N GLY A 104 -0.28 14.68 1.92
CA GLY A 104 0.51 15.88 1.57
C GLY A 104 0.22 17.06 2.50
N GLN A 105 -1.04 17.30 2.88
CA GLN A 105 -1.40 18.35 3.83
C GLN A 105 -0.86 18.10 5.25
N LYS A 106 -0.68 16.82 5.61
CA LYS A 106 -0.22 16.39 6.94
C LYS A 106 1.27 16.04 6.99
N SER A 107 2.00 16.24 5.89
CA SER A 107 3.41 15.85 5.76
C SER A 107 3.64 14.38 6.14
N ILE A 108 2.68 13.52 5.78
CA ILE A 108 2.77 12.07 5.94
C ILE A 108 3.37 11.49 4.67
N VAL A 109 4.46 10.75 4.81
CA VAL A 109 5.08 10.02 3.71
C VAL A 109 4.25 8.77 3.42
N LEU A 110 3.79 8.63 2.17
CA LEU A 110 3.10 7.43 1.71
C LEU A 110 4.07 6.41 1.10
N PRO A 111 3.74 5.12 1.15
CA PRO A 111 4.52 4.09 0.46
C PRO A 111 4.53 4.34 -1.05
N THR A 112 5.69 4.13 -1.68
CA THR A 112 5.89 4.30 -3.14
C THR A 112 5.40 3.09 -3.95
N GLY A 113 5.01 2.01 -3.27
CA GLY A 113 4.49 0.80 -3.87
C GLY A 113 3.85 -0.12 -2.83
N LEU A 114 3.35 -1.25 -3.30
CA LEU A 114 2.77 -2.28 -2.44
C LEU A 114 3.86 -2.96 -1.61
N GLY A 115 3.59 -3.18 -0.32
CA GLY A 115 4.54 -3.81 0.61
C GLY A 115 3.94 -4.90 1.49
N GLY A 116 4.82 -5.62 2.17
CA GLY A 116 4.53 -6.61 3.19
C GLY A 116 3.69 -7.80 2.69
N ASP A 117 2.78 -8.25 3.54
CA ASP A 117 1.93 -9.41 3.28
C ASP A 117 1.00 -9.20 2.08
N LEU A 118 0.59 -7.96 1.79
CA LEU A 118 -0.26 -7.65 0.63
C LEU A 118 0.52 -7.82 -0.68
N ALA A 119 1.80 -7.41 -0.73
CA ALA A 119 2.65 -7.66 -1.89
C ALA A 119 2.85 -9.16 -2.15
N THR A 120 3.08 -9.93 -1.08
CA THR A 120 3.20 -11.38 -1.15
C THR A 120 1.89 -12.03 -1.63
N SER A 121 0.75 -11.60 -1.08
CA SER A 121 -0.58 -12.10 -1.45
C SER A 121 -0.93 -11.81 -2.91
N LEU A 122 -0.57 -10.63 -3.41
CA LEU A 122 -0.75 -10.27 -4.82
C LEU A 122 0.07 -11.18 -5.74
N GLY A 123 1.32 -11.47 -5.38
CA GLY A 123 2.17 -12.41 -6.12
C GLY A 123 1.61 -13.82 -6.16
N GLN A 124 1.09 -14.32 -5.04
CA GLN A 124 0.49 -15.65 -4.95
C GLN A 124 -0.77 -15.79 -5.80
N VAL A 125 -1.70 -14.83 -5.71
CA VAL A 125 -2.97 -14.91 -6.46
C VAL A 125 -2.77 -14.71 -7.96
N ALA A 126 -1.75 -13.97 -8.39
CA ALA A 126 -1.43 -13.77 -9.81
C ALA A 126 -1.06 -15.07 -10.56
N ALA A 127 -0.60 -16.09 -9.83
CA ALA A 127 -0.28 -17.41 -10.38
C ALA A 127 -1.52 -18.28 -10.64
N LEU A 128 -2.68 -17.90 -10.10
CA LEU A 128 -3.94 -18.64 -10.24
C LEU A 128 -4.75 -18.15 -11.44
N ASN A 129 -5.70 -18.98 -11.89
CA ASN A 129 -6.65 -18.63 -12.95
C ASN A 129 -8.02 -19.31 -12.70
N GLY A 130 -9.07 -18.76 -13.30
CA GLY A 130 -10.43 -19.30 -13.24
C GLY A 130 -10.96 -19.44 -11.81
N ALA A 131 -11.66 -20.52 -11.51
CA ALA A 131 -12.30 -20.74 -10.20
C ALA A 131 -11.30 -20.66 -9.02
N SER A 132 -10.06 -21.14 -9.20
CA SER A 132 -9.03 -21.05 -8.16
C SER A 132 -8.62 -19.60 -7.86
N PHE A 133 -8.54 -18.77 -8.91
CA PHE A 133 -8.33 -17.33 -8.76
C PHE A 133 -9.53 -16.68 -8.09
N ASP A 134 -10.75 -17.00 -8.54
CA ASP A 134 -11.99 -16.39 -8.05
C ASP A 134 -12.20 -16.63 -6.55
N GLN A 135 -11.91 -17.84 -6.07
CA GLN A 135 -11.95 -18.17 -4.65
C GLN A 135 -10.88 -17.38 -3.86
N LYS A 136 -9.62 -17.40 -4.30
CA LYS A 136 -8.55 -16.70 -3.59
C LYS A 136 -8.73 -15.19 -3.61
N TYR A 137 -9.25 -14.63 -4.71
CA TYR A 137 -9.58 -13.22 -4.86
C TYR A 137 -10.63 -12.77 -3.84
N THR A 138 -11.74 -13.50 -3.72
CA THR A 138 -12.80 -13.17 -2.77
C THR A 138 -12.34 -13.32 -1.31
N ASP A 139 -11.56 -14.36 -0.99
CA ASP A 139 -10.96 -14.52 0.34
C ASP A 139 -10.08 -13.32 0.72
N LEU A 140 -9.23 -12.86 -0.21
CA LEU A 140 -8.34 -11.73 -0.01
C LEU A 140 -9.11 -10.40 0.13
N LEU A 141 -10.17 -10.19 -0.65
CA LEU A 141 -11.02 -9.01 -0.51
C LEU A 141 -11.70 -8.96 0.86
N ILE A 142 -12.24 -10.08 1.33
CA ILE A 142 -12.90 -10.14 2.64
C ILE A 142 -11.89 -9.83 3.75
N ASP A 143 -10.71 -10.44 3.72
CA ASP A 143 -9.68 -10.23 4.73
C ASP A 143 -9.19 -8.76 4.77
N VAL A 144 -8.87 -8.18 3.60
CA VAL A 144 -8.36 -6.80 3.55
C VAL A 144 -9.44 -5.79 3.94
N HIS A 145 -10.71 -6.02 3.57
CA HIS A 145 -11.80 -5.12 3.95
C HIS A 145 -12.20 -5.26 5.41
N LYS A 146 -12.15 -6.45 6.03
CA LYS A 146 -12.37 -6.62 7.47
C LYS A 146 -11.36 -5.80 8.27
N LYS A 147 -10.06 -6.00 8.00
CA LYS A 147 -8.99 -5.21 8.62
C LYS A 147 -9.15 -3.70 8.40
N ALA A 148 -9.56 -3.29 7.20
CA ALA A 148 -9.80 -1.89 6.89
C ALA A 148 -10.99 -1.30 7.66
N VAL A 149 -12.09 -2.05 7.79
CA VAL A 149 -13.27 -1.64 8.55
C VAL A 149 -12.91 -1.47 10.02
N ASP A 150 -12.22 -2.46 10.61
CA ASP A 150 -11.83 -2.43 12.02
C ASP A 150 -10.93 -1.22 12.33
N GLU A 151 -9.83 -1.07 11.58
CA GLU A 151 -8.90 0.06 11.78
C GLU A 151 -9.58 1.42 11.49
N THR A 152 -10.48 1.49 10.51
CA THR A 152 -11.20 2.75 10.19
C THR A 152 -12.25 3.09 11.24
N ASP A 153 -12.92 2.11 11.84
CA ASP A 153 -13.87 2.34 12.94
C ASP A 153 -13.15 2.91 14.17
N ASP A 154 -11.98 2.35 14.51
CA ASP A 154 -11.13 2.89 15.58
C ASP A 154 -10.72 4.34 15.27
N MET A 155 -10.21 4.61 14.06
CA MET A 155 -9.71 5.94 13.69
C MET A 155 -10.82 6.98 13.54
N ARG A 156 -12.08 6.58 13.38
CA ARG A 156 -13.22 7.49 13.45
C ARG A 156 -13.31 8.18 14.82
N ASP A 157 -12.93 7.49 15.88
CA ASP A 157 -13.12 7.96 17.25
C ASP A 157 -11.79 8.43 17.86
N ASP A 158 -10.69 7.75 17.52
CA ASP A 158 -9.40 7.92 18.18
C ASP A 158 -8.39 8.82 17.46
N ALA A 159 -8.57 9.09 16.16
CA ALA A 159 -7.62 9.86 15.37
C ALA A 159 -7.33 11.22 16.01
N TYR A 160 -6.06 11.58 16.10
CA TYR A 160 -5.65 12.84 16.71
C TYR A 160 -6.03 14.03 15.81
N ASP A 161 -5.69 13.93 14.53
CA ASP A 161 -5.98 14.94 13.52
C ASP A 161 -7.45 14.87 13.07
N GLY A 162 -8.11 16.03 13.05
CA GLY A 162 -9.52 16.14 12.70
C GLY A 162 -9.83 15.77 11.25
N ASP A 163 -8.90 16.00 10.32
CA ASP A 163 -9.11 15.69 8.90
C ASP A 163 -8.92 14.19 8.65
N ILE A 164 -7.99 13.54 9.36
CA ILE A 164 -7.83 12.07 9.34
C ILE A 164 -9.08 11.40 9.94
N ARG A 165 -9.60 11.94 11.03
CA ARG A 165 -10.86 11.49 11.62
C ARG A 165 -12.03 11.64 10.65
N GLN A 166 -12.12 12.77 9.95
CA GLN A 166 -13.15 13.01 8.95
C GLN A 166 -13.02 12.04 7.76
N TYR A 167 -11.80 11.79 7.30
CA TYR A 167 -11.54 10.82 6.25
C TYR A 167 -12.01 9.42 6.69
N ALA A 168 -11.68 8.98 7.90
CA ALA A 168 -12.13 7.70 8.45
C ALA A 168 -13.68 7.60 8.49
N ASN A 169 -14.36 8.65 8.96
CA ASN A 169 -15.82 8.76 8.95
C ASN A 169 -16.41 8.57 7.54
N GLN A 170 -15.79 9.15 6.52
CA GLN A 170 -16.25 9.06 5.14
C GLN A 170 -15.99 7.68 4.52
N GLN A 171 -14.86 7.04 4.85
CA GLN A 171 -14.49 5.75 4.25
C GLN A 171 -15.23 4.56 4.88
N LEU A 172 -15.55 4.61 6.17
CA LEU A 172 -16.17 3.49 6.88
C LEU A 172 -17.41 2.89 6.19
N PRO A 173 -18.43 3.66 5.78
CA PRO A 173 -19.60 3.07 5.10
C PRO A 173 -19.24 2.44 3.75
N VAL A 174 -18.28 3.02 3.01
CA VAL A 174 -17.84 2.47 1.71
C VAL A 174 -17.11 1.15 1.91
N LEU A 175 -16.23 1.06 2.91
CA LEU A 175 -15.50 -0.17 3.24
C LEU A 175 -16.45 -1.29 3.69
N LYS A 176 -17.49 -0.96 4.48
CA LYS A 176 -18.54 -1.92 4.87
C LYS A 176 -19.33 -2.44 3.66
N GLN A 177 -19.67 -1.56 2.71
CA GLN A 177 -20.33 -1.95 1.46
C GLN A 177 -19.45 -2.87 0.61
N HIS A 178 -18.14 -2.58 0.49
CA HIS A 178 -17.22 -3.44 -0.25
C HIS A 178 -17.05 -4.81 0.41
N LEU A 179 -16.98 -4.85 1.74
CA LEU A 179 -16.95 -6.10 2.49
C LEU A 179 -18.20 -6.96 2.21
N GLU A 180 -19.37 -6.36 2.35
CA GLU A 180 -20.63 -7.04 2.09
C GLU A 180 -20.70 -7.59 0.65
N ALA A 181 -20.29 -6.79 -0.34
CA ALA A 181 -20.26 -7.22 -1.73
C ALA A 181 -19.30 -8.41 -1.96
N ALA A 182 -18.14 -8.42 -1.29
CA ALA A 182 -17.18 -9.51 -1.37
C ALA A 182 -17.72 -10.80 -0.70
N GLU A 183 -18.38 -10.70 0.46
CA GLU A 183 -19.01 -11.83 1.14
C GLU A 183 -20.16 -12.42 0.31
N GLN A 184 -21.04 -11.57 -0.24
CA GLN A 184 -22.11 -12.00 -1.12
C GLN A 184 -21.59 -12.68 -2.39
N LEU A 185 -20.48 -12.19 -2.95
CA LEU A 185 -19.86 -12.82 -4.12
C LEU A 185 -19.28 -14.19 -3.76
N GLN A 186 -18.58 -14.30 -2.63
CA GLN A 186 -18.03 -15.59 -2.17
C GLN A 186 -19.14 -16.63 -1.99
N ASP A 187 -20.29 -16.25 -1.45
CA ASP A 187 -21.43 -17.16 -1.27
C ASP A 187 -22.08 -17.59 -2.59
N LYS A 188 -22.00 -16.76 -3.64
CA LYS A 188 -22.43 -17.14 -4.99
C LYS A 188 -21.47 -18.13 -5.64
N LEU A 189 -20.16 -17.98 -5.43
CA LEU A 189 -19.14 -18.87 -6.01
C LEU A 189 -19.14 -20.28 -5.38
N LYS A 190 -19.67 -20.43 -4.16
CA LYS A 190 -19.81 -21.73 -3.48
C LYS A 190 -21.01 -22.57 -3.97
N LYS A 191 -21.92 -21.97 -4.75
CA LYS A 191 -23.14 -22.63 -5.25
C LYS A 191 -22.89 -23.24 -6.63
#